data_AF-A0A920UIP6-F1
#
_entry.id   AF-A0A920UIP6-F1
#
_cell.length_a   1.000
_cell.length_b   1.000
_cell.length_c   1.000
_cell.angle_alpha   90.00
_cell.angle_beta   90.00
_cell.angle_gamma   90.00
#
_symmetry.space_group_name_H-M   'P 1'
#
loop_
_entity.id
_entity.type
_entity.pdbx_description
1 polymer ?
#
loop_
_entity_poly.entity_id
_entity_poly.type
_entity_poly.pdbx_seq_one_letter_code
_entity_poly.pdbx_strand_id
1 'polypeptide(L)' 'MSTRYLGDEFDIHGGGMDLKFPHHECEISQARGLNKPFARKWIHTNMLTIDGQKMSKSSGIL' A
#
# COMPACT_ATOMS: atom_id res chain seq x y z
N MET A 1 8.79 4.93 6.52
CA MET A 1 8.43 6.18 7.24
C MET A 1 7.42 5.94 8.36
N SER A 2 6.35 5.18 8.12
CA SER A 2 5.30 4.83 9.10
C SER A 2 5.84 4.48 10.49
N THR A 3 6.83 3.59 10.58
CA THR A 3 7.35 3.09 11.86
C THR A 3 7.96 4.15 12.77
N ARG A 4 8.45 5.27 12.21
CA ARG A 4 8.97 6.39 13.00
C ARG A 4 7.88 7.06 13.83
N TYR A 5 6.65 7.09 13.34
CA TYR A 5 5.54 7.85 13.93
C TYR A 5 4.48 6.97 14.56
N LEU A 6 4.32 5.74 14.08
CA LEU A 6 3.29 4.80 14.54
C LEU A 6 3.86 3.68 15.41
N GLY A 7 5.19 3.61 15.55
CA GLY A 7 5.88 2.50 16.19
C GLY A 7 6.14 1.34 15.22
N ASP A 8 6.88 0.34 15.70
CA ASP A 8 7.20 -0.85 14.90
C ASP A 8 5.95 -1.69 14.60
N GLU A 9 4.92 -1.65 15.44
CA GLU A 9 3.60 -2.27 15.20
C GLU A 9 2.50 -1.21 15.22
N PHE A 10 1.56 -1.30 14.28
CA PHE A 10 0.40 -0.41 14.24
C PHE A 10 -0.81 -1.10 13.61
N ASP A 11 -2.00 -0.53 13.83
CA ASP A 11 -3.25 -1.26 13.56
C ASP A 11 -3.59 -1.37 12.07
N ILE A 12 -3.58 -0.25 11.34
CA ILE A 12 -4.09 -0.17 9.96
C ILE A 12 -3.08 0.49 9.03
N HIS A 13 -2.79 -0.18 7.91
CA HIS A 13 -2.11 0.42 6.75
C HIS A 13 -3.03 0.37 5.53
N GLY A 14 -3.18 1.51 4.85
CA GLY A 14 -4.09 1.65 3.72
C GLY A 14 -3.39 2.06 2.42
N GLY A 15 -4.02 1.76 1.28
CA GLY A 15 -3.56 2.22 -0.03
C GLY A 15 -4.54 1.88 -1.16
N GLY A 16 -4.19 2.24 -2.40
CA GLY A 16 -4.87 1.73 -3.59
C GLY A 16 -4.57 0.24 -3.81
N MET A 17 -5.47 -0.51 -4.44
CA MET A 17 -5.28 -1.94 -4.75
C MET A 17 -3.99 -2.18 -5.56
N ASP A 18 -3.62 -1.24 -6.41
CA ASP A 18 -2.38 -1.24 -7.20
C ASP A 18 -1.11 -1.14 -6.35
N LEU A 19 -1.20 -0.66 -5.09
CA LEU A 19 -0.08 -0.61 -4.16
C LEU A 19 0.13 -1.92 -3.41
N LYS A 20 -0.82 -2.86 -3.43
CA LYS A 20 -0.66 -4.15 -2.76
C LYS A 20 0.62 -4.87 -3.22
N PHE A 21 0.87 -4.86 -4.52
CA PHE A 21 2.10 -5.40 -5.10
C PHE A 21 2.64 -4.47 -6.18
N PRO A 22 3.96 -4.15 -6.19
CA PRO A 22 4.98 -4.66 -5.26
C PRO A 22 5.11 -3.84 -3.97
N HIS A 23 4.49 -2.66 -3.89
CA HIS A 23 4.81 -1.65 -2.89
C HIS A 23 4.63 -2.12 -1.44
N HIS A 24 3.41 -2.49 -1.02
CA HIS A 24 3.15 -2.94 0.35
C HIS A 24 3.86 -4.26 0.67
N GLU A 25 4.00 -5.16 -0.30
CA GLU A 25 4.70 -6.42 -0.10
C GLU A 25 6.21 -6.21 0.14
N CYS A 26 6.80 -5.19 -0.49
CA CYS A 26 8.16 -4.74 -0.17
C CYS A 26 8.23 -4.11 1.23
N GLU A 27 7.23 -3.33 1.67
CA GLU A 27 7.21 -2.79 3.03
C GLU A 27 7.14 -3.89 4.10
N ILE A 28 6.29 -4.90 3.89
CA ILE A 28 6.20 -6.09 4.75
C ILE A 28 7.56 -6.82 4.76
N SER A 29 8.16 -6.99 3.58
CA SER A 29 9.47 -7.66 3.46
C SER A 29 10.57 -6.90 4.18
N GLN A 30 10.59 -5.57 4.10
CA GLN A 30 11.55 -4.73 4.84
C GLN A 30 11.37 -4.86 6.35
N ALA A 31 10.13 -4.83 6.86
CA ALA A 31 9.86 -5.02 8.28
C ALA A 31 10.27 -6.42 8.77
N ARG A 32 9.91 -7.46 8.01
CA ARG A 32 10.29 -8.85 8.31
C ARG A 32 11.79 -9.08 8.25
N GLY A 33 12.48 -8.47 7.29
CA GLY A 33 13.95 -8.52 7.20
C GLY A 33 14.65 -7.94 8.43
N LEU A 34 13.97 -7.07 9.17
CA LEU A 34 14.43 -6.49 10.44
C LEU A 34 13.86 -7.21 11.67
N ASN A 35 13.16 -8.33 11.50
CA ASN A 35 12.43 -9.05 12.56
C ASN A 35 11.44 -8.16 13.34
N LYS A 36 10.84 -7.19 12.67
CA LYS A 36 9.86 -6.28 13.26
C LYS A 36 8.43 -6.63 12.81
N PRO A 37 7.43 -6.41 13.67
CA PRO A 37 6.04 -6.35 13.23
C PRO A 37 5.83 -5.15 12.28
N PHE A 38 4.60 -5.00 11.78
CA PHE A 38 4.21 -3.85 10.97
C PHE A 38 2.70 -3.62 11.16
N ALA A 39 1.94 -3.49 10.06
CA ALA A 39 0.50 -3.33 10.08
C ALA A 39 -0.25 -4.63 10.40
N ARG A 40 -1.18 -4.57 11.36
CA ARG A 40 -2.05 -5.71 11.72
C ARG A 40 -3.17 -5.95 10.72
N LYS A 41 -3.65 -4.88 10.07
CA LYS A 41 -4.72 -4.91 9.07
C LYS A 41 -4.33 -4.06 7.86
N TRP A 42 -4.67 -4.57 6.68
CA TRP A 42 -4.47 -3.91 5.41
C TRP A 42 -5.81 -3.58 4.78
N ILE A 43 -5.97 -2.34 4.32
CA ILE A 43 -7.19 -1.87 3.64
C ILE A 43 -6.81 -1.33 2.27
N HIS A 44 -7.41 -1.91 1.22
CA HIS A 44 -7.16 -1.51 -0.15
C HIS A 44 -8.43 -1.00 -0.82
N THR A 45 -8.35 0.18 -1.42
CA THR A 45 -9.43 0.74 -2.24
C THR A 45 -9.34 0.22 -3.68
N ASN A 46 -10.48 0.05 -4.36
CA ASN A 46 -10.49 -0.40 -5.75
C ASN A 46 -10.23 0.75 -6.74
N MET A 47 -10.01 0.42 -8.02
CA MET A 47 -9.66 1.38 -9.05
C MET A 47 -10.84 2.25 -9.49
N LEU A 48 -10.56 3.52 -9.80
CA LEU A 48 -11.48 4.41 -10.50
C LEU A 48 -11.33 4.26 -12.02
N THR A 49 -12.44 4.28 -12.73
CA THR A 49 -12.48 4.20 -14.20
C THR A 49 -13.16 5.41 -14.82
N ILE A 50 -12.70 5.81 -16.00
CA ILE A 50 -13.36 6.75 -16.93
C ILE A 50 -13.56 5.98 -18.24
N ASP A 51 -14.79 5.93 -18.74
CA ASP A 51 -15.15 5.23 -19.97
C ASP A 51 -14.65 3.77 -20.02
N GLY A 52 -14.71 3.09 -18.87
CA GLY A 52 -14.25 1.70 -18.71
C GLY A 52 -12.72 1.53 -18.63
N GLN A 53 -11.94 2.59 -18.76
CA GLN A 53 -10.49 2.57 -18.62
C GLN A 53 -10.05 3.02 -17.22
N LYS A 54 -9.10 2.30 -16.65
CA LYS A 54 -8.47 2.65 -15.36
C LYS A 54 -7.77 4.00 -15.46
N MET A 55 -8.17 4.96 -14.63
CA MET A 55 -7.48 6.26 -14.56
C MET A 55 -6.03 6.07 -14.13
N SER A 56 -5.09 6.53 -14.95
CA SER A 56 -3.67 6.55 -14.58
C SER A 56 -2.89 7.53 -15.45
N LYS A 57 -1.83 8.12 -14.88
CA LYS A 57 -0.94 9.04 -15.62
C LYS A 57 -0.31 8.37 -16.84
N SER A 58 0.05 7.08 -16.74
CA SER A 58 0.69 6.34 -17.84
C SER A 58 -0.25 6.02 -19.00
N SER A 59 -1.57 5.98 -18.77
CA SER A 59 -2.56 5.83 -19.84
C SER A 59 -3.01 7.17 -20.44
N GLY A 60 -2.55 8.30 -19.88
CA GLY A 60 -2.86 9.65 -20.41
C GLY A 60 -4.28 10.14 -20.12
N ILE A 61 -5.03 9.42 -19.27
CA ILE A 61 -6.42 9.74 -18.88
C ILE A 61 -6.53 10.16 -17.41
N LEU A 62 -5.45 10.73 -16.88
CA LEU A 62 -5.38 11.35 -15.56
C LEU A 62 -5.15 12.86 -15.71
#